data_AF-A0A397E540-F1
#
_entry.id   AF-A0A397E540-F1
#
_cell.length_a   1.000
_cell.length_b   1.000
_cell.length_c   1.000
_cell.angle_alpha   90.00
_cell.angle_beta   90.00
_cell.angle_gamma   90.00
#
_symmetry.space_group_name_H-M   'P 1'
#
loop_
_entity.id
_entity.type
_entity.pdbx_description
1 polymer ?
#
loop_
_entity_poly.entity_id
_entity_poly.type
_entity_poly.pdbx_seq_one_letter_code
_entity_poly.pdbx_strand_id
1 'polypeptide(L)'
;TYSESGLSDTDIIPILDERFSYNKDDRAPGGSKVIKIALASIGVLLIAGGIATAVVMSTSDSSSSAGTSSSRNKTTSPNDVASSGTASDSSSSSSSSSSQSVTKSSTSVAVDPETDVAALTMLAIGDWGSTTGRGNDGSSPGSCCKLYSKGPNAGKVDTSKARYLVDYHAQKWVAELMGMSAAMLKPPPSRVLSHGDNLYWNGVGPNDIQYRMEETFEKMYTAPALMPVKWVSVTGNHDIGGSAYICGDDNDNFRECTSVDEMLSFLDKKFDLQASYVSPNSNRLFRFVFRFGCVHERRWLMKDHYFLERVTQNNVTVDILNIDTNDAAVHGASQVCCQCYGYRWKYTQAPGDTKDPCKNTVRGDQVCAGGDVEMYDKCMERIDSWAKASFDGATKDLMASTADFKIINTHYSPHFHMDPPHMQKWYDLTKTHQVHGWFNGHTHGFNHDVAKWNTHFFQNGAGGGIFSESATTVANNDQVKTTWVASGQPYGFLELSFTKSWMKVQFVSFDKTWDFKGFDFGDTTKGGVARGHCWFVPKVLDSPGVECKSSVNGVVGMPT
;
A
#
# COMPACT_ATOMS: atom_id res chain seq x y z
N THR A 1 -24.66 -2.98 33.79
CA THR A 1 -23.28 -2.47 33.59
C THR A 1 -22.61 -3.26 32.49
N TYR A 2 -22.87 -2.86 31.26
CA TYR A 2 -22.04 -3.09 30.08
C TYR A 2 -21.98 -1.71 29.42
N SER A 3 -20.78 -1.15 29.24
CA SER A 3 -20.59 0.14 28.58
C SER A 3 -20.18 -0.10 27.14
N GLU A 4 -20.76 0.67 26.22
CA GLU A 4 -20.54 0.54 24.78
C GLU A 4 -19.06 0.72 24.44
N SER A 5 -18.42 -0.36 23.96
CA SER A 5 -17.13 -0.28 23.29
C SER A 5 -17.35 0.39 21.93
N GLY A 6 -16.61 1.46 21.65
CA GLY A 6 -16.81 2.28 20.46
C GLY A 6 -16.70 1.48 19.15
N LEU A 7 -17.84 1.33 18.47
CA LEU A 7 -17.90 0.88 17.08
C LEU A 7 -17.54 2.07 16.17
N SER A 8 -16.69 1.83 15.16
CA SER A 8 -16.41 2.82 14.12
C SER A 8 -17.60 2.93 13.15
N ASP A 9 -18.04 4.15 12.87
CA ASP A 9 -19.29 4.45 12.16
C ASP A 9 -19.14 4.35 10.61
N THR A 10 -18.46 3.31 10.13
CA THR A 10 -18.04 3.16 8.71
C THR A 10 -18.32 1.79 8.08
N ASP A 11 -19.47 1.19 8.41
CA ASP A 11 -20.08 0.11 7.61
C ASP A 11 -20.56 0.62 6.22
N ILE A 12 -19.64 1.09 5.38
CA ILE A 12 -19.94 1.61 4.04
C ILE A 12 -20.04 0.45 3.05
N ILE A 13 -21.27 -0.06 2.97
CA ILE A 13 -21.76 -1.06 2.02
C ILE A 13 -21.07 -0.92 0.65
N PRO A 14 -20.42 -1.97 0.11
CA PRO A 14 -20.05 -2.01 -1.29
C PRO A 14 -21.33 -2.15 -2.13
N ILE A 15 -21.92 -0.99 -2.43
CA ILE A 15 -22.87 -0.84 -3.54
C ILE A 15 -22.05 -1.13 -4.81
N LEU A 16 -22.09 -2.38 -5.26
CA LEU A 16 -21.71 -2.75 -6.62
C LEU A 16 -22.58 -1.92 -7.57
N ASP A 17 -22.03 -1.52 -8.72
CA ASP A 17 -22.65 -0.53 -9.61
C ASP A 17 -24.11 -0.90 -9.95
N GLU A 18 -25.05 0.04 -9.83
CA GLU A 18 -26.46 -0.19 -10.18
C GLU A 18 -26.64 -0.54 -11.69
N ARG A 19 -25.56 -0.47 -12.48
CA ARG A 19 -25.45 -0.87 -13.88
C ARG A 19 -24.92 -2.29 -14.13
N PHE A 20 -24.76 -3.14 -13.10
CA PHE A 20 -24.69 -4.61 -13.31
C PHE A 20 -26.03 -5.11 -13.88
N SER A 21 -26.20 -4.92 -15.18
CA SER A 21 -27.48 -5.00 -15.87
C SER A 21 -27.98 -6.43 -15.96
N TYR A 22 -29.01 -6.73 -15.15
CA TYR A 22 -29.81 -7.95 -15.29
C TYR A 22 -30.67 -7.84 -16.56
N ASN A 23 -30.04 -7.98 -17.74
CA ASN A 23 -30.68 -7.95 -19.05
C ASN A 23 -31.59 -9.17 -19.22
N LYS A 24 -32.83 -8.99 -18.77
CA LYS A 24 -33.84 -10.04 -18.55
C LYS A 24 -34.56 -10.44 -19.84
N ASP A 25 -33.80 -10.94 -20.82
CA ASP A 25 -34.31 -11.47 -22.09
C ASP A 25 -33.64 -12.81 -22.45
N ASP A 26 -34.04 -13.88 -21.76
CA ASP A 26 -33.69 -15.27 -22.07
C ASP A 26 -34.30 -15.73 -23.41
N ARG A 27 -33.69 -15.32 -24.54
CA ARG A 27 -33.96 -15.89 -25.86
C ARG A 27 -32.68 -16.15 -26.65
N ALA A 28 -32.37 -17.44 -26.82
CA ALA A 28 -31.19 -17.92 -27.52
C ALA A 28 -31.10 -17.42 -28.98
N PRO A 29 -29.90 -17.10 -29.50
CA PRO A 29 -29.71 -16.55 -30.83
C PRO A 29 -29.86 -17.60 -31.94
N GLY A 30 -31.10 -17.85 -32.37
CA GLY A 30 -31.43 -18.73 -33.50
C GLY A 30 -31.75 -17.97 -34.80
N GLY A 31 -30.86 -18.05 -35.80
CA GLY A 31 -31.21 -17.82 -37.22
C GLY A 31 -30.75 -16.50 -37.86
N SER A 32 -30.01 -16.61 -38.96
CA SER A 32 -29.54 -15.52 -39.81
C SER A 32 -30.65 -14.79 -40.60
N LYS A 33 -30.64 -13.44 -40.63
CA LYS A 33 -31.19 -12.61 -41.73
C LYS A 33 -30.45 -11.25 -41.97
N VAL A 34 -29.33 -11.34 -42.69
CA VAL A 34 -28.98 -10.55 -43.91
C VAL A 34 -29.78 -9.26 -44.24
N ILE A 35 -29.06 -8.12 -44.43
CA ILE A 35 -29.40 -6.89 -45.23
C ILE A 35 -30.51 -5.97 -44.63
N LYS A 36 -30.33 -4.65 -44.40
CA LYS A 36 -29.89 -3.56 -45.33
C LYS A 36 -29.03 -2.45 -44.69
N ILE A 37 -28.18 -1.83 -45.51
CA ILE A 37 -27.63 -0.47 -45.30
C ILE A 37 -28.63 0.57 -45.82
N ALA A 38 -28.74 1.72 -45.16
CA ALA A 38 -29.45 2.89 -45.66
C ALA A 38 -28.55 4.13 -45.61
N LEU A 39 -28.11 4.60 -46.78
CA LEU A 39 -27.50 5.91 -46.95
C LEU A 39 -28.60 6.94 -47.22
N ALA A 40 -28.49 8.11 -46.59
CA ALA A 40 -29.19 9.32 -46.98
C ALA A 40 -28.17 10.46 -47.03
N SER A 41 -28.10 11.16 -48.17
CA SER A 41 -27.16 12.24 -48.45
C SER A 41 -27.88 13.35 -49.23
N ILE A 42 -27.14 14.39 -49.65
CA ILE A 42 -27.61 15.73 -50.08
C ILE A 42 -27.87 16.64 -48.86
N GLY A 43 -27.24 17.81 -48.69
CA GLY A 43 -26.18 18.47 -49.48
C GLY A 43 -26.40 19.99 -49.62
N VAL A 44 -25.40 20.72 -50.15
CA VAL A 44 -25.46 22.16 -50.56
C VAL A 44 -25.50 23.15 -49.37
N LEU A 45 -24.64 24.19 -49.23
CA LEU A 45 -23.51 24.67 -50.06
C LEU A 45 -22.41 25.39 -49.22
N LEU A 46 -21.32 25.78 -49.89
CA LEU A 46 -20.05 26.34 -49.42
C LEU A 46 -20.09 27.81 -48.94
N ILE A 47 -19.08 28.20 -48.12
CA ILE A 47 -18.13 29.34 -48.30
C ILE A 47 -17.29 29.52 -47.00
N ALA A 48 -16.02 29.96 -46.96
CA ALA A 48 -14.81 29.74 -47.76
C ALA A 48 -13.62 30.41 -47.02
N GLY A 49 -12.38 29.89 -47.16
CA GLY A 49 -11.17 30.49 -46.56
C GLY A 49 -10.93 30.10 -45.08
N GLY A 50 -9.72 29.73 -44.64
CA GLY A 50 -8.48 29.44 -45.36
C GLY A 50 -7.45 30.57 -45.36
N ILE A 51 -6.36 30.37 -44.60
CA ILE A 51 -4.98 30.83 -44.84
C ILE A 51 -4.07 30.02 -43.91
N ALA A 52 -2.84 29.74 -44.32
CA ALA A 52 -1.83 29.07 -43.50
C ALA A 52 -0.52 29.87 -43.50
N THR A 53 0.10 30.02 -42.32
CA THR A 53 1.46 30.51 -42.17
C THR A 53 2.15 29.81 -41.00
N ALA A 54 3.04 28.86 -41.31
CA ALA A 54 4.23 28.66 -40.49
C ALA A 54 5.32 29.59 -41.03
N VAL A 55 6.22 30.13 -40.18
CA VAL A 55 7.61 30.47 -40.56
C VAL A 55 8.47 30.93 -39.36
N VAL A 56 9.63 30.27 -39.24
CA VAL A 56 10.92 30.76 -38.68
C VAL A 56 11.14 30.92 -37.16
N MET A 57 12.36 30.53 -36.78
CA MET A 57 13.01 30.66 -35.48
C MET A 57 13.79 31.98 -35.37
N SER A 58 14.07 32.45 -34.16
CA SER A 58 15.17 33.42 -33.94
C SER A 58 15.93 33.13 -32.65
N THR A 59 17.11 32.55 -32.79
CA THR A 59 18.16 32.53 -31.75
C THR A 59 18.90 33.86 -31.73
N SER A 60 19.25 34.36 -30.53
CA SER A 60 20.20 35.46 -30.38
C SER A 60 20.96 35.34 -29.05
N ASP A 61 22.24 35.00 -29.14
CA ASP A 61 23.20 34.99 -28.03
C ASP A 61 23.72 36.40 -27.69
N SER A 62 24.58 36.47 -26.65
CA SER A 62 25.52 37.57 -26.33
C SER A 62 24.92 38.85 -25.70
N SER A 63 25.59 39.52 -24.75
CA SER A 63 26.77 39.12 -23.95
C SER A 63 26.99 39.99 -22.69
N SER A 64 27.57 39.36 -21.66
CA SER A 64 28.47 39.90 -20.61
C SER A 64 28.59 41.41 -20.33
N SER A 65 28.56 41.75 -19.04
CA SER A 65 29.60 42.61 -18.43
C SER A 65 29.76 42.29 -16.94
N ALA A 66 30.99 42.09 -16.47
CA ALA A 66 31.30 41.91 -15.05
C ALA A 66 31.81 43.22 -14.41
N GLY A 67 31.70 43.35 -13.09
CA GLY A 67 32.27 44.46 -12.31
C GLY A 67 32.96 43.93 -11.05
N THR A 68 34.24 44.24 -10.84
CA THR A 68 35.03 43.68 -9.73
C THR A 68 36.01 44.70 -9.15
N SER A 69 35.85 45.02 -7.86
CA SER A 69 36.84 45.67 -6.98
C SER A 69 36.36 45.45 -5.53
N SER A 70 37.08 44.80 -4.59
CA SER A 70 38.44 45.06 -4.08
C SER A 70 38.53 46.39 -3.31
N SER A 71 39.15 46.52 -2.11
CA SER A 71 40.18 45.66 -1.49
C SER A 71 40.51 46.04 -0.02
N ARG A 72 41.11 45.10 0.77
CA ARG A 72 42.04 45.34 1.94
C ARG A 72 41.43 46.04 3.18
N ASN A 73 41.93 46.04 4.43
CA ASN A 73 42.98 45.37 5.27
C ASN A 73 42.61 45.69 6.76
N LYS A 74 43.18 45.23 7.90
CA LYS A 74 44.29 44.36 8.42
C LYS A 74 43.74 43.76 9.76
N THR A 75 44.08 42.59 10.33
CA THR A 75 45.35 41.95 10.81
C THR A 75 45.84 42.37 12.22
N THR A 76 46.17 41.37 13.08
CA THR A 76 46.90 41.41 14.40
C THR A 76 46.19 42.07 15.59
N SER A 77 46.38 41.68 16.87
CA SER A 77 47.31 40.70 17.51
C SER A 77 46.76 40.10 18.83
N PRO A 78 47.42 39.10 19.47
CA PRO A 78 46.90 38.31 20.61
C PRO A 78 47.44 38.77 22.00
N ASN A 79 47.11 38.02 23.06
CA ASN A 79 47.95 37.88 24.27
C ASN A 79 47.69 36.54 24.98
N ASP A 80 48.76 35.94 25.51
CA ASP A 80 48.76 34.73 26.36
C ASP A 80 48.60 35.06 27.85
N VAL A 81 48.44 34.03 28.69
CA VAL A 81 49.28 33.75 29.89
C VAL A 81 48.91 32.38 30.47
N ALA A 82 49.89 31.65 31.00
CA ALA A 82 49.71 30.33 31.62
C ALA A 82 50.45 30.20 32.96
N SER A 83 49.93 29.34 33.85
CA SER A 83 50.59 28.66 34.98
C SER A 83 49.64 27.54 35.44
N SER A 84 49.98 26.26 35.62
CA SER A 84 51.15 25.56 36.18
C SER A 84 51.18 25.48 37.71
N GLY A 85 51.00 24.28 38.26
CA GLY A 85 51.14 23.93 39.69
C GLY A 85 50.93 22.42 39.89
N THR A 86 51.76 21.76 40.70
CA THR A 86 51.94 20.29 40.69
C THR A 86 52.07 19.67 42.09
N ALA A 87 51.63 18.40 42.21
CA ALA A 87 51.92 17.45 43.30
C ALA A 87 51.26 17.78 44.67
N SER A 88 51.16 16.86 45.65
CA SER A 88 51.69 15.48 45.77
C SER A 88 50.82 14.57 46.66
N ASP A 89 50.83 13.27 46.36
CA ASP A 89 50.66 12.06 47.20
C ASP A 89 50.08 12.13 48.63
N SER A 90 49.17 11.17 48.94
CA SER A 90 49.32 10.31 50.13
C SER A 90 48.57 8.96 49.95
N SER A 91 49.00 7.93 50.68
CA SER A 91 48.60 6.52 50.48
C SER A 91 47.59 5.98 51.49
N SER A 92 46.78 4.99 51.09
CA SER A 92 46.43 3.86 51.96
C SER A 92 46.14 2.59 51.14
N SER A 93 46.27 1.42 51.76
CA SER A 93 46.30 0.11 51.10
C SER A 93 45.28 -0.88 51.64
N SER A 94 44.64 -1.66 50.77
CA SER A 94 44.03 -2.94 51.14
C SER A 94 44.06 -3.92 49.96
N SER A 95 44.03 -5.21 50.27
CA SER A 95 44.23 -6.32 49.32
C SER A 95 42.96 -7.14 49.11
N SER A 96 42.80 -7.77 47.94
CA SER A 96 42.34 -9.17 47.81
C SER A 96 42.15 -9.64 46.36
N SER A 97 42.15 -10.97 46.21
CA SER A 97 41.54 -11.77 45.11
C SER A 97 41.83 -11.38 43.66
N SER A 98 42.82 -12.05 43.07
CA SER A 98 42.85 -12.32 41.63
C SER A 98 41.61 -13.13 41.21
N SER A 99 40.82 -12.60 40.28
CA SER A 99 39.79 -13.36 39.55
C SER A 99 39.80 -12.93 38.08
N GLN A 100 39.65 -13.90 37.17
CA GLN A 100 39.76 -13.64 35.74
C GLN A 100 38.47 -13.00 35.22
N SER A 101 38.47 -11.68 35.04
CA SER A 101 37.44 -11.00 34.27
C SER A 101 37.61 -11.35 32.79
N VAL A 102 36.73 -12.23 32.29
CA VAL A 102 36.53 -12.39 30.84
C VAL A 102 36.17 -11.01 30.30
N THR A 103 36.96 -10.50 29.35
CA THR A 103 36.75 -9.20 28.71
C THR A 103 35.45 -9.23 27.92
N LYS A 104 34.37 -8.80 28.56
CA LYS A 104 33.08 -8.58 27.92
C LYS A 104 33.31 -7.57 26.78
N SER A 105 33.07 -8.02 25.55
CA SER A 105 33.41 -7.24 24.35
C SER A 105 32.84 -5.84 24.44
N SER A 106 33.59 -4.86 23.92
CA SER A 106 33.30 -3.44 24.04
C SER A 106 31.85 -3.12 23.66
N THR A 107 31.13 -2.46 24.56
CA THR A 107 29.85 -1.83 24.25
C THR A 107 30.05 -0.91 23.05
N SER A 108 29.51 -1.29 21.89
CA SER A 108 29.48 -0.40 20.73
C SER A 108 28.67 0.83 21.10
N VAL A 109 29.29 2.02 21.05
CA VAL A 109 28.56 3.28 21.17
C VAL A 109 27.49 3.28 20.08
N ALA A 110 26.22 3.34 20.48
CA ALA A 110 25.11 3.34 19.54
C ALA A 110 25.25 4.54 18.60
N VAL A 111 25.25 4.30 17.29
CA VAL A 111 25.32 5.35 16.27
C VAL A 111 24.02 6.16 16.35
N ASP A 112 24.10 7.49 16.46
CA ASP A 112 22.89 8.34 16.51
C ASP A 112 22.09 8.15 15.21
N PRO A 113 20.87 7.56 15.27
CA PRO A 113 20.10 7.21 14.09
C PRO A 113 19.78 8.41 13.18
N GLU A 114 19.76 9.62 13.72
CA GLU A 114 19.49 10.86 12.97
C GLU A 114 20.67 11.31 12.10
N THR A 115 21.84 10.70 12.28
CA THR A 115 23.07 11.02 11.55
C THR A 115 23.64 9.84 10.76
N ASP A 116 23.11 8.63 10.97
CA ASP A 116 23.53 7.45 10.22
C ASP A 116 22.99 7.47 8.80
N VAL A 117 23.80 7.02 7.84
CA VAL A 117 23.55 7.24 6.42
C VAL A 117 22.78 6.06 5.82
N ALA A 118 21.67 6.36 5.14
CA ALA A 118 20.89 5.37 4.43
C ALA A 118 21.75 4.66 3.36
N ALA A 119 21.96 3.35 3.57
CA ALA A 119 22.62 2.45 2.63
C ALA A 119 21.64 2.02 1.51
N LEU A 120 20.35 1.94 1.86
CA LEU A 120 19.27 1.38 1.07
C LEU A 120 17.96 2.10 1.44
N THR A 121 17.06 2.32 0.48
CA THR A 121 15.72 2.88 0.72
C THR A 121 14.66 2.08 -0.03
N MET A 122 13.41 2.15 0.43
CA MET A 122 12.22 1.58 -0.20
C MET A 122 11.02 2.50 0.06
N LEU A 123 9.97 2.35 -0.75
CA LEU A 123 8.62 2.83 -0.40
C LEU A 123 7.73 1.63 -0.03
N ALA A 124 6.62 1.86 0.65
CA ALA A 124 5.63 0.82 0.95
C ALA A 124 4.21 1.40 0.93
N ILE A 125 3.25 0.70 0.32
CA ILE A 125 1.86 1.14 0.11
C ILE A 125 0.91 -0.07 0.17
N GLY A 126 -0.24 0.05 0.83
CA GLY A 126 -1.37 -0.87 0.71
C GLY A 126 -2.57 -0.23 0.04
N ASP A 127 -3.55 -1.05 -0.38
CA ASP A 127 -4.92 -0.61 -0.58
C ASP A 127 -5.01 0.48 -1.65
N TRP A 128 -4.56 0.10 -2.85
CA TRP A 128 -4.43 0.95 -4.03
C TRP A 128 -5.13 0.29 -5.23
N GLY A 129 -4.91 0.83 -6.43
CA GLY A 129 -5.53 0.34 -7.66
C GLY A 129 -7.06 0.41 -7.64
N SER A 130 -7.55 1.64 -7.50
CA SER A 130 -8.97 1.97 -7.58
C SER A 130 -9.62 1.50 -8.88
N THR A 131 -10.94 1.31 -8.86
CA THR A 131 -11.73 0.95 -10.06
C THR A 131 -11.46 1.89 -11.24
N THR A 132 -11.42 1.34 -12.44
CA THR A 132 -11.19 2.11 -13.68
C THR A 132 -12.40 2.97 -14.07
N GLY A 133 -12.28 3.71 -15.18
CA GLY A 133 -13.42 4.43 -15.80
C GLY A 133 -13.83 5.73 -15.11
N ARG A 134 -13.04 6.23 -14.16
CA ARG A 134 -13.29 7.51 -13.46
C ARG A 134 -12.96 8.71 -14.38
N GLY A 135 -13.98 9.47 -14.77
CA GLY A 135 -13.87 10.71 -15.55
C GLY A 135 -13.68 11.96 -14.68
N ASN A 136 -13.70 13.14 -15.30
CA ASN A 136 -13.58 14.44 -14.60
C ASN A 136 -14.93 15.07 -14.19
N ASP A 137 -16.04 14.33 -14.28
CA ASP A 137 -17.41 14.86 -14.15
C ASP A 137 -18.18 14.32 -12.92
N GLY A 138 -17.58 13.43 -12.13
CA GLY A 138 -18.23 12.80 -10.98
C GLY A 138 -19.17 11.63 -11.33
N SER A 139 -19.34 11.28 -12.62
CA SER A 139 -20.33 10.28 -13.06
C SER A 139 -20.02 8.83 -12.68
N SER A 140 -18.73 8.51 -12.51
CA SER A 140 -18.24 7.17 -12.17
C SER A 140 -17.35 7.21 -10.92
N PRO A 141 -17.92 7.17 -9.70
CA PRO A 141 -17.12 7.11 -8.46
C PRO A 141 -16.38 5.78 -8.30
N GLY A 142 -17.03 4.65 -8.62
CA GLY A 142 -16.41 3.33 -8.57
C GLY A 142 -16.03 2.89 -7.14
N SER A 143 -14.75 2.90 -6.77
CA SER A 143 -14.27 2.55 -5.41
C SER A 143 -14.11 3.70 -4.43
N CYS A 144 -14.08 4.97 -4.88
CA CYS A 144 -13.99 6.11 -3.97
C CYS A 144 -15.37 6.64 -3.54
N CYS A 145 -15.39 7.57 -2.58
CA CYS A 145 -16.48 8.53 -2.39
C CYS A 145 -17.91 7.97 -2.16
N LYS A 146 -18.10 6.72 -1.69
CA LYS A 146 -19.44 6.14 -1.40
C LYS A 146 -20.08 6.70 -0.12
N LEU A 147 -20.16 8.03 -0.06
CA LEU A 147 -20.64 8.84 1.06
C LEU A 147 -22.17 8.95 1.12
N TYR A 148 -22.88 8.50 0.08
CA TYR A 148 -24.34 8.26 0.05
C TYR A 148 -24.63 6.77 -0.19
N SER A 149 -25.14 6.09 0.85
CA SER A 149 -25.41 4.65 0.80
C SER A 149 -26.88 4.28 0.51
N LYS A 150 -27.82 5.24 0.50
CA LYS A 150 -29.28 4.99 0.41
C LYS A 150 -30.04 6.14 -0.27
N GLY A 151 -31.21 5.83 -0.82
CA GLY A 151 -32.16 6.80 -1.39
C GLY A 151 -31.85 7.24 -2.83
N PRO A 152 -32.49 8.29 -3.37
CA PRO A 152 -32.35 8.72 -4.78
C PRO A 152 -30.95 9.17 -5.22
N ASN A 153 -29.97 9.16 -4.32
CA ASN A 153 -28.55 9.48 -4.54
C ASN A 153 -27.61 8.32 -4.16
N ALA A 154 -28.12 7.10 -3.99
CA ALA A 154 -27.29 5.90 -3.98
C ALA A 154 -26.40 5.85 -5.24
N GLY A 155 -25.19 5.28 -5.09
CA GLY A 155 -24.20 5.22 -6.17
C GLY A 155 -23.56 6.56 -6.57
N LYS A 156 -23.93 7.71 -5.97
CA LYS A 156 -23.39 9.04 -6.30
C LYS A 156 -22.41 9.54 -5.24
N VAL A 157 -21.55 10.48 -5.64
CA VAL A 157 -20.65 11.22 -4.74
C VAL A 157 -21.43 12.21 -3.87
N ASP A 158 -21.07 12.31 -2.59
CA ASP A 158 -21.58 13.34 -1.69
C ASP A 158 -20.79 14.64 -1.84
N THR A 159 -21.27 15.51 -2.73
CA THR A 159 -20.69 16.83 -2.95
C THR A 159 -21.01 17.84 -1.83
N SER A 160 -21.75 17.44 -0.78
CA SER A 160 -21.99 18.29 0.39
C SER A 160 -20.89 18.18 1.45
N LYS A 161 -20.10 17.08 1.43
CA LYS A 161 -18.94 16.87 2.30
C LYS A 161 -17.65 17.17 1.54
N ALA A 162 -16.91 18.21 1.91
CA ALA A 162 -15.66 18.61 1.25
C ALA A 162 -14.62 17.47 1.08
N ARG A 163 -14.72 16.40 1.89
CA ARG A 163 -13.97 15.14 1.76
C ARG A 163 -13.88 14.59 0.32
N TYR A 164 -14.92 14.75 -0.52
CA TYR A 164 -14.88 14.26 -1.92
C TYR A 164 -13.77 14.92 -2.76
N LEU A 165 -13.32 16.11 -2.38
CA LEU A 165 -12.33 16.89 -3.12
C LEU A 165 -10.99 16.15 -3.26
N VAL A 166 -10.57 15.41 -2.21
CA VAL A 166 -9.38 14.54 -2.25
C VAL A 166 -9.73 13.13 -2.68
N ASP A 167 -10.83 12.56 -2.16
CA ASP A 167 -11.15 11.13 -2.28
C ASP A 167 -11.32 10.70 -3.73
N TYR A 168 -11.85 11.59 -4.58
CA TYR A 168 -12.19 11.25 -5.94
C TYR A 168 -10.97 10.89 -6.80
N HIS A 169 -9.78 11.47 -6.53
CA HIS A 169 -8.54 11.11 -7.23
C HIS A 169 -7.43 10.63 -6.28
N ALA A 170 -7.79 10.14 -5.08
CA ALA A 170 -6.88 9.79 -3.99
C ALA A 170 -5.64 8.99 -4.42
N GLN A 171 -5.81 7.86 -5.10
CA GLN A 171 -4.70 7.04 -5.58
C GLN A 171 -3.70 7.82 -6.47
N LYS A 172 -4.21 8.71 -7.32
CA LYS A 172 -3.40 9.50 -8.25
C LYS A 172 -2.64 10.61 -7.53
N TRP A 173 -3.24 11.20 -6.48
CA TRP A 173 -2.55 12.11 -5.57
C TRP A 173 -1.44 11.40 -4.77
N VAL A 174 -1.69 10.18 -4.28
CA VAL A 174 -0.68 9.35 -3.60
C VAL A 174 0.45 8.98 -4.55
N ALA A 175 0.16 8.57 -5.79
CA ALA A 175 1.16 8.25 -6.81
C ALA A 175 2.08 9.44 -7.12
N GLU A 176 1.53 10.66 -7.15
CA GLU A 176 2.29 11.89 -7.33
C GLU A 176 3.20 12.21 -6.13
N LEU A 177 2.73 12.03 -4.89
CA LEU A 177 3.59 12.13 -3.70
C LEU A 177 4.70 11.07 -3.69
N MET A 178 4.40 9.81 -4.04
CA MET A 178 5.41 8.75 -4.17
C MET A 178 6.47 9.13 -5.23
N GLY A 179 6.05 9.77 -6.32
CA GLY A 179 6.93 10.30 -7.35
C GLY A 179 7.92 11.35 -6.84
N MET A 180 7.44 12.30 -6.02
CA MET A 180 8.28 13.29 -5.36
C MET A 180 9.20 12.66 -4.31
N SER A 181 8.68 11.74 -3.49
CA SER A 181 9.43 11.00 -2.48
C SER A 181 10.60 10.24 -3.09
N ALA A 182 10.35 9.43 -4.12
CA ALA A 182 11.38 8.68 -4.82
C ALA A 182 12.48 9.57 -5.43
N ALA A 183 12.13 10.76 -5.89
CA ALA A 183 13.11 11.74 -6.39
C ALA A 183 13.93 12.40 -5.25
N MET A 184 13.33 12.60 -4.07
CA MET A 184 14.01 13.16 -2.89
C MET A 184 14.94 12.15 -2.20
N LEU A 185 14.53 10.88 -2.05
CA LEU A 185 15.30 9.86 -1.31
C LEU A 185 16.72 9.66 -1.85
N LYS A 186 17.68 9.47 -0.94
CA LYS A 186 19.10 9.20 -1.24
C LYS A 186 19.59 8.04 -0.37
N PRO A 187 19.97 6.88 -0.95
CA PRO A 187 19.80 6.50 -2.36
C PRO A 187 18.32 6.51 -2.81
N PRO A 188 18.04 6.55 -4.13
CA PRO A 188 16.69 6.34 -4.65
C PRO A 188 16.11 4.97 -4.23
N PRO A 189 14.78 4.83 -4.14
CA PRO A 189 14.14 3.60 -3.66
C PRO A 189 14.48 2.40 -4.54
N SER A 190 14.94 1.34 -3.89
CA SER A 190 15.29 0.06 -4.51
C SER A 190 14.07 -0.80 -4.85
N ARG A 191 13.00 -0.63 -4.06
CA ARG A 191 11.73 -1.37 -4.13
C ARG A 191 10.57 -0.45 -3.73
N VAL A 192 9.38 -0.79 -4.22
CA VAL A 192 8.11 -0.48 -3.55
C VAL A 192 7.58 -1.79 -2.98
N LEU A 193 7.12 -1.80 -1.73
CA LEU A 193 6.34 -2.90 -1.17
C LEU A 193 4.86 -2.62 -1.44
N SER A 194 4.13 -3.58 -2.02
CA SER A 194 2.67 -3.56 -2.07
C SER A 194 2.11 -4.53 -1.03
N HIS A 195 1.22 -4.04 -0.17
CA HIS A 195 0.58 -4.76 0.93
C HIS A 195 -0.75 -5.42 0.56
N GLY A 196 -0.94 -5.81 -0.71
CA GLY A 196 -2.22 -6.33 -1.16
C GLY A 196 -3.30 -5.26 -1.30
N ASP A 197 -4.47 -5.73 -1.73
CA ASP A 197 -5.52 -4.91 -2.34
C ASP A 197 -4.93 -3.98 -3.41
N ASN A 198 -4.42 -4.65 -4.44
CA ASN A 198 -3.82 -4.04 -5.62
C ASN A 198 -4.89 -3.63 -6.64
N LEU A 199 -6.08 -4.26 -6.65
CA LEU A 199 -7.08 -4.16 -7.73
C LEU A 199 -8.55 -4.22 -7.23
N TYR A 200 -9.03 -3.13 -6.61
CA TYR A 200 -10.44 -3.00 -6.20
C TYR A 200 -11.42 -3.08 -7.39
N TRP A 201 -12.65 -3.56 -7.21
CA TRP A 201 -13.22 -4.12 -5.96
C TRP A 201 -13.00 -5.63 -5.81
N ASN A 202 -12.81 -6.35 -6.91
CA ASN A 202 -13.05 -7.80 -7.01
C ASN A 202 -11.86 -8.56 -7.63
N GLY A 203 -10.67 -7.97 -7.63
CA GLY A 203 -9.52 -8.49 -8.34
C GLY A 203 -9.77 -8.45 -9.84
N VAL A 204 -9.26 -9.43 -10.58
CA VAL A 204 -9.31 -9.49 -12.05
C VAL A 204 -10.08 -10.70 -12.58
N GLY A 205 -10.31 -10.69 -13.89
CA GLY A 205 -10.61 -11.84 -14.71
C GLY A 205 -9.67 -11.96 -15.92
N PRO A 206 -9.70 -13.08 -16.66
CA PRO A 206 -8.86 -13.33 -17.83
C PRO A 206 -8.91 -12.23 -18.91
N ASN A 207 -10.05 -11.54 -19.06
CA ASN A 207 -10.24 -10.56 -20.14
C ASN A 207 -9.80 -9.15 -19.74
N ASP A 208 -9.67 -8.83 -18.46
CA ASP A 208 -9.42 -7.45 -18.00
C ASP A 208 -8.07 -7.18 -17.33
N ILE A 209 -7.32 -8.20 -16.88
CA ILE A 209 -6.01 -8.04 -16.20
C ILE A 209 -5.09 -7.00 -16.85
N GLN A 210 -4.96 -7.01 -18.19
CA GLN A 210 -4.10 -6.09 -18.92
C GLN A 210 -4.64 -4.65 -18.94
N TYR A 211 -5.96 -4.48 -19.00
CA TYR A 211 -6.62 -3.16 -18.94
C TYR A 211 -6.56 -2.60 -17.52
N ARG A 212 -6.87 -3.42 -16.50
CA ARG A 212 -6.82 -3.04 -15.09
C ARG A 212 -5.42 -2.59 -14.71
N MET A 213 -4.38 -3.38 -14.96
CA MET A 213 -2.99 -2.98 -14.67
C MET A 213 -2.52 -1.77 -15.50
N GLU A 214 -3.02 -1.56 -16.73
CA GLU A 214 -2.69 -0.35 -17.49
C GLU A 214 -3.27 0.91 -16.83
N GLU A 215 -4.57 0.93 -16.49
CA GLU A 215 -5.21 2.09 -15.87
C GLU A 215 -4.77 2.33 -14.41
N THR A 216 -4.72 1.27 -13.60
CA THR A 216 -4.57 1.40 -12.13
C THR A 216 -3.13 1.37 -11.65
N PHE A 217 -2.19 0.83 -12.45
CA PHE A 217 -0.78 0.70 -12.11
C PHE A 217 0.13 1.49 -13.07
N GLU A 218 0.18 1.13 -14.36
CA GLU A 218 1.17 1.68 -15.30
C GLU A 218 0.97 3.16 -15.60
N LYS A 219 -0.28 3.61 -15.83
CA LYS A 219 -0.64 5.03 -16.01
C LYS A 219 -0.60 5.83 -14.71
N MET A 220 -0.75 5.17 -13.56
CA MET A 220 -0.79 5.81 -12.25
C MET A 220 0.62 6.16 -11.76
N TYR A 221 1.53 5.19 -11.70
CA TYR A 221 2.87 5.35 -11.12
C TYR A 221 3.92 5.71 -12.19
N THR A 222 3.66 6.76 -12.96
CA THR A 222 4.44 7.18 -14.14
C THR A 222 5.66 8.06 -13.83
N ALA A 223 5.82 8.52 -12.59
CA ALA A 223 6.89 9.46 -12.21
C ALA A 223 8.29 8.88 -12.52
N PRO A 224 9.22 9.64 -13.14
CA PRO A 224 10.52 9.11 -13.59
C PRO A 224 11.37 8.41 -12.52
N ALA A 225 11.22 8.80 -11.24
CA ALA A 225 11.91 8.16 -10.12
C ALA A 225 11.24 6.85 -9.62
N LEU A 226 9.98 6.57 -10.01
CA LEU A 226 9.24 5.32 -9.74
C LEU A 226 9.24 4.35 -10.92
N MET A 227 9.41 4.85 -12.15
CA MET A 227 9.45 4.03 -13.37
C MET A 227 10.47 2.88 -13.36
N PRO A 228 11.71 3.04 -12.83
CA PRO A 228 12.66 1.93 -12.74
C PRO A 228 12.51 1.05 -11.49
N VAL A 229 11.61 1.40 -10.56
CA VAL A 229 11.51 0.74 -9.25
C VAL A 229 10.65 -0.52 -9.35
N LYS A 230 11.15 -1.63 -8.81
CA LYS A 230 10.42 -2.90 -8.73
C LYS A 230 9.41 -2.87 -7.57
N TRP A 231 8.17 -3.25 -7.87
CA TRP A 231 7.10 -3.45 -6.92
C TRP A 231 7.08 -4.91 -6.48
N VAL A 232 7.21 -5.14 -5.17
CA VAL A 232 7.17 -6.46 -4.53
C VAL A 232 5.80 -6.59 -3.88
N SER A 233 4.95 -7.46 -4.42
CA SER A 233 3.51 -7.48 -4.11
C SER A 233 3.06 -8.80 -3.50
N VAL A 234 2.01 -8.71 -2.68
CA VAL A 234 1.16 -9.80 -2.18
C VAL A 234 -0.29 -9.52 -2.59
N THR A 235 -1.20 -10.48 -2.37
CA THR A 235 -2.65 -10.31 -2.57
C THR A 235 -3.38 -9.96 -1.28
N GLY A 236 -4.32 -9.03 -1.36
CA GLY A 236 -5.36 -8.80 -0.35
C GLY A 236 -6.66 -9.54 -0.68
N ASN A 237 -7.69 -9.39 0.14
CA ASN A 237 -8.94 -10.12 -0.03
C ASN A 237 -9.74 -9.62 -1.24
N HIS A 238 -9.64 -8.33 -1.58
CA HIS A 238 -10.29 -7.80 -2.79
C HIS A 238 -9.64 -8.38 -4.05
N ASP A 239 -8.31 -8.56 -4.07
CA ASP A 239 -7.58 -9.14 -5.22
C ASP A 239 -8.02 -10.56 -5.58
N ILE A 240 -8.54 -11.32 -4.61
CA ILE A 240 -9.08 -12.68 -4.78
C ILE A 240 -10.62 -12.75 -4.78
N GLY A 241 -11.31 -11.60 -4.83
CA GLY A 241 -12.75 -11.51 -5.11
C GLY A 241 -13.65 -11.06 -3.95
N GLY A 242 -13.10 -10.63 -2.82
CA GLY A 242 -13.78 -10.34 -1.56
C GLY A 242 -14.86 -9.24 -1.53
N SER A 243 -15.39 -8.78 -2.66
CA SER A 243 -16.53 -7.83 -2.71
C SER A 243 -17.64 -8.22 -3.70
N ALA A 244 -17.56 -9.36 -4.37
CA ALA A 244 -18.61 -9.86 -5.26
C ALA A 244 -18.54 -11.40 -5.35
N TYR A 245 -18.80 -11.94 -6.54
CA TYR A 245 -18.54 -13.33 -6.86
C TYR A 245 -17.08 -13.56 -7.30
N ILE A 246 -16.60 -14.78 -7.10
CA ILE A 246 -15.27 -15.22 -7.54
C ILE A 246 -15.24 -15.48 -9.06
N CYS A 247 -16.28 -16.14 -9.60
CA CYS A 247 -16.29 -16.57 -11.01
C CYS A 247 -16.69 -15.45 -11.97
N GLY A 248 -16.07 -15.39 -13.14
CA GLY A 248 -16.37 -14.42 -14.20
C GLY A 248 -15.13 -13.87 -14.90
N ASP A 249 -15.31 -13.38 -16.12
CA ASP A 249 -14.18 -13.16 -17.03
C ASP A 249 -13.55 -11.75 -16.98
N ASP A 250 -14.23 -10.77 -16.37
CA ASP A 250 -13.79 -9.38 -16.19
C ASP A 250 -14.57 -8.68 -15.06
N ASN A 251 -14.14 -7.46 -14.69
CA ASN A 251 -14.74 -6.62 -13.64
C ASN A 251 -16.27 -6.49 -13.67
N ASP A 252 -16.84 -6.45 -14.88
CA ASP A 252 -18.25 -6.08 -15.10
C ASP A 252 -19.14 -7.32 -15.32
N ASN A 253 -18.55 -8.53 -15.34
CA ASN A 253 -19.22 -9.81 -15.61
C ASN A 253 -18.94 -10.91 -14.57
N PHE A 254 -18.65 -10.55 -13.31
CA PHE A 254 -18.59 -11.51 -12.20
C PHE A 254 -19.99 -12.06 -11.85
N ARG A 255 -20.08 -13.38 -11.65
CA ARG A 255 -21.31 -14.18 -11.53
C ARG A 255 -21.15 -15.35 -10.56
N GLU A 256 -22.26 -15.96 -10.17
CA GLU A 256 -22.27 -17.22 -9.44
C GLU A 256 -21.39 -18.29 -10.11
N CYS A 257 -20.62 -18.99 -9.28
CA CYS A 257 -19.89 -20.19 -9.69
C CYS A 257 -20.87 -21.37 -9.84
N THR A 258 -20.66 -22.18 -10.87
CA THR A 258 -21.54 -23.31 -11.24
C THR A 258 -21.16 -24.63 -10.57
N SER A 259 -19.95 -24.72 -10.02
CA SER A 259 -19.46 -25.86 -9.24
C SER A 259 -18.32 -25.44 -8.29
N VAL A 260 -17.97 -26.32 -7.36
CA VAL A 260 -16.78 -26.20 -6.51
C VAL A 260 -15.51 -26.09 -7.35
N ASP A 261 -15.37 -26.92 -8.39
CA ASP A 261 -14.21 -26.91 -9.29
C ASP A 261 -14.09 -25.59 -10.06
N GLU A 262 -15.20 -25.00 -10.50
CA GLU A 262 -15.18 -23.69 -11.16
C GLU A 262 -14.78 -22.59 -10.17
N MET A 263 -15.32 -22.62 -8.95
CA MET A 263 -14.98 -21.67 -7.89
C MET A 263 -13.48 -21.72 -7.56
N LEU A 264 -12.92 -22.91 -7.30
CA LEU A 264 -11.49 -23.09 -7.03
C LEU A 264 -10.63 -22.65 -8.22
N SER A 265 -11.05 -22.98 -9.45
CA SER A 265 -10.32 -22.57 -10.64
C SER A 265 -10.30 -21.05 -10.83
N PHE A 266 -11.39 -20.33 -10.55
CA PHE A 266 -11.40 -18.86 -10.64
C PHE A 266 -10.70 -18.20 -9.44
N LEU A 267 -10.75 -18.79 -8.25
CA LEU A 267 -10.03 -18.34 -7.05
C LEU A 267 -8.51 -18.34 -7.28
N ASP A 268 -7.96 -19.47 -7.77
CA ASP A 268 -6.55 -19.59 -8.17
C ASP A 268 -6.21 -18.60 -9.31
N LYS A 269 -7.07 -18.54 -10.33
CA LYS A 269 -6.86 -17.69 -11.52
C LYS A 269 -6.78 -16.20 -11.20
N LYS A 270 -7.48 -15.71 -10.17
CA LYS A 270 -7.35 -14.31 -9.71
C LYS A 270 -5.95 -13.99 -9.21
N PHE A 271 -5.29 -14.92 -8.53
CA PHE A 271 -3.88 -14.81 -8.16
C PHE A 271 -2.97 -14.95 -9.40
N ASP A 272 -3.14 -16.05 -10.17
CA ASP A 272 -2.26 -16.40 -11.29
C ASP A 272 -2.17 -15.31 -12.37
N LEU A 273 -3.29 -14.62 -12.68
CA LEU A 273 -3.31 -13.52 -13.64
C LEU A 273 -2.41 -12.36 -13.22
N GLN A 274 -2.41 -12.04 -11.92
CA GLN A 274 -1.57 -10.98 -11.34
C GLN A 274 -0.11 -11.43 -11.20
N ALA A 275 0.16 -12.67 -10.79
CA ALA A 275 1.52 -13.21 -10.72
C ALA A 275 2.18 -13.38 -12.10
N SER A 276 1.37 -13.70 -13.11
CA SER A 276 1.79 -13.82 -14.51
C SER A 276 1.99 -12.47 -15.21
N TYR A 277 1.48 -11.37 -14.65
CA TYR A 277 1.54 -10.05 -15.30
C TYR A 277 2.99 -9.60 -15.55
N VAL A 278 3.22 -9.04 -16.74
CA VAL A 278 4.50 -8.49 -17.17
C VAL A 278 4.30 -7.03 -17.59
N SER A 279 4.66 -6.13 -16.67
CA SER A 279 4.71 -4.69 -16.92
C SER A 279 5.43 -4.35 -18.23
N PRO A 280 4.80 -3.60 -19.17
CA PRO A 280 5.45 -3.16 -20.41
C PRO A 280 6.65 -2.24 -20.16
N ASN A 281 6.72 -1.63 -18.97
CA ASN A 281 7.84 -0.77 -18.58
C ASN A 281 9.08 -1.53 -18.08
N SER A 282 8.98 -2.85 -17.80
CA SER A 282 10.12 -3.69 -17.36
C SER A 282 11.34 -3.58 -18.30
N ASN A 283 11.11 -3.53 -19.62
CA ASN A 283 12.19 -3.46 -20.61
C ASN A 283 12.93 -2.11 -20.67
N ARG A 284 12.41 -1.04 -20.04
CA ARG A 284 13.09 0.27 -20.02
C ARG A 284 14.29 0.30 -19.07
N LEU A 285 14.33 -0.61 -18.09
CA LEU A 285 15.42 -0.72 -17.11
C LEU A 285 16.77 -1.10 -17.74
N PHE A 286 16.75 -1.82 -18.86
CA PHE A 286 17.96 -2.39 -19.49
C PHE A 286 18.91 -1.38 -20.15
N ARG A 287 18.51 -0.13 -20.38
CA ARG A 287 19.28 0.80 -21.22
C ARG A 287 20.51 1.43 -20.54
N PHE A 288 20.74 1.19 -19.25
CA PHE A 288 21.85 1.78 -18.49
C PHE A 288 22.90 0.78 -17.93
N VAL A 289 22.65 -0.53 -17.99
CA VAL A 289 23.59 -1.55 -17.47
C VAL A 289 24.17 -2.36 -18.63
N PHE A 290 25.30 -1.91 -19.17
CA PHE A 290 26.05 -2.67 -20.15
C PHE A 290 26.97 -3.70 -19.47
N ARG A 291 26.91 -4.94 -19.96
CA ARG A 291 27.84 -6.06 -19.69
C ARG A 291 27.55 -6.86 -18.39
N PHE A 292 27.52 -8.19 -18.55
CA PHE A 292 27.24 -9.25 -17.58
C PHE A 292 25.76 -9.46 -17.17
N GLY A 293 25.21 -10.62 -17.56
CA GLY A 293 24.06 -11.28 -16.90
C GLY A 293 22.69 -10.59 -16.99
N CYS A 294 21.98 -10.75 -18.12
CA CYS A 294 20.61 -10.24 -18.27
C CYS A 294 19.57 -11.04 -17.47
N VAL A 295 19.43 -10.78 -16.17
CA VAL A 295 18.24 -11.15 -15.41
C VAL A 295 17.10 -10.23 -15.86
N HIS A 296 15.96 -10.80 -16.27
CA HIS A 296 14.77 -10.04 -16.63
C HIS A 296 14.08 -9.55 -15.35
N GLU A 297 14.57 -8.45 -14.76
CA GLU A 297 13.93 -7.81 -13.62
C GLU A 297 12.59 -7.18 -14.06
N ARG A 298 11.50 -7.93 -13.86
CA ARG A 298 10.14 -7.43 -14.01
C ARG A 298 9.93 -6.24 -13.07
N ARG A 299 9.22 -5.20 -13.54
CA ARG A 299 8.79 -4.09 -12.68
C ARG A 299 7.76 -4.54 -11.64
N TRP A 300 6.90 -5.50 -12.01
CA TRP A 300 5.92 -6.15 -11.15
C TRP A 300 6.45 -7.49 -10.66
N LEU A 301 6.43 -7.73 -9.35
CA LEU A 301 6.92 -8.96 -8.73
C LEU A 301 5.94 -9.48 -7.68
N MET A 302 5.08 -10.40 -8.10
CA MET A 302 4.34 -11.33 -7.24
C MET A 302 4.64 -12.73 -7.78
N LYS A 303 5.35 -13.57 -7.02
CA LYS A 303 5.88 -14.85 -7.54
C LYS A 303 4.93 -16.04 -7.29
N ASP A 304 4.38 -16.07 -6.08
CA ASP A 304 3.64 -17.17 -5.44
C ASP A 304 3.01 -16.56 -4.16
N HIS A 305 2.11 -17.27 -3.47
CA HIS A 305 1.54 -16.84 -2.19
C HIS A 305 2.63 -16.68 -1.10
N TYR A 306 3.74 -17.44 -1.23
CA TYR A 306 4.96 -17.23 -0.46
C TYR A 306 6.17 -16.92 -1.34
N PHE A 307 6.89 -15.83 -1.07
CA PHE A 307 8.26 -15.70 -1.56
C PHE A 307 9.15 -14.74 -0.77
N LEU A 308 10.43 -15.11 -0.65
CA LEU A 308 11.50 -14.22 -0.25
C LEU A 308 11.96 -13.33 -1.43
N GLU A 309 12.13 -12.04 -1.18
CA GLU A 309 12.95 -11.14 -1.99
C GLU A 309 14.06 -10.57 -1.09
N ARG A 310 15.32 -11.00 -1.31
CA ARG A 310 16.49 -10.46 -0.62
C ARG A 310 17.05 -9.27 -1.40
N VAL A 311 17.25 -8.14 -0.73
CA VAL A 311 17.81 -6.92 -1.32
C VAL A 311 19.10 -6.55 -0.58
N THR A 312 20.23 -6.51 -1.29
CA THR A 312 21.53 -6.08 -0.74
C THR A 312 22.03 -4.84 -1.47
N GLN A 313 22.35 -3.78 -0.75
CA GLN A 313 22.90 -2.54 -1.30
C GLN A 313 23.83 -1.88 -0.28
N ASN A 314 24.97 -1.35 -0.72
CA ASN A 314 25.95 -0.63 0.13
C ASN A 314 26.36 -1.40 1.42
N ASN A 315 26.43 -2.73 1.32
CA ASN A 315 26.72 -3.67 2.43
C ASN A 315 25.67 -3.69 3.55
N VAL A 316 24.40 -3.44 3.21
CA VAL A 316 23.22 -3.72 4.04
C VAL A 316 22.26 -4.64 3.27
N THR A 317 21.75 -5.67 3.93
CA THR A 317 20.87 -6.71 3.38
C THR A 317 19.53 -6.71 4.11
N VAL A 318 18.44 -6.69 3.35
CA VAL A 318 17.07 -6.82 3.86
C VAL A 318 16.44 -8.07 3.26
N ASP A 319 15.90 -8.94 4.12
CA ASP A 319 15.01 -10.03 3.74
C ASP A 319 13.56 -9.54 3.78
N ILE A 320 12.90 -9.49 2.62
CA ILE A 320 11.48 -9.17 2.48
C ILE A 320 10.72 -10.49 2.33
N LEU A 321 9.98 -10.87 3.37
CA LEU A 321 9.13 -12.06 3.38
C LEU A 321 7.72 -11.66 2.93
N ASN A 322 7.36 -12.05 1.72
CA ASN A 322 6.04 -11.80 1.15
C ASN A 322 5.17 -13.02 1.49
N ILE A 323 4.11 -12.79 2.26
CA ILE A 323 3.24 -13.83 2.80
C ILE A 323 1.78 -13.53 2.49
N ASP A 324 1.03 -14.57 2.14
CA ASP A 324 -0.42 -14.56 2.13
C ASP A 324 -0.95 -14.74 3.56
N THR A 325 -1.89 -13.90 3.96
CA THR A 325 -2.60 -13.97 5.26
C THR A 325 -4.11 -13.77 5.08
N ASN A 326 -4.66 -14.18 3.92
CA ASN A 326 -6.09 -14.15 3.69
C ASN A 326 -6.85 -15.17 4.56
N ASP A 327 -6.15 -15.99 5.38
CA ASP A 327 -6.70 -16.77 6.51
C ASP A 327 -7.24 -15.91 7.67
N ALA A 328 -7.12 -14.58 7.59
CA ALA A 328 -7.66 -13.65 8.58
C ALA A 328 -9.16 -13.85 8.84
N ALA A 329 -9.51 -14.08 10.11
CA ALA A 329 -10.87 -14.36 10.57
C ALA A 329 -11.86 -13.21 10.29
N VAL A 330 -11.38 -11.97 10.31
CA VAL A 330 -12.14 -10.75 9.99
C VAL A 330 -11.81 -10.31 8.57
N HIS A 331 -12.84 -10.18 7.73
CA HIS A 331 -12.79 -9.74 6.32
C HIS A 331 -11.93 -10.56 5.33
N GLY A 332 -11.15 -11.54 5.78
CA GLY A 332 -10.39 -12.47 4.92
C GLY A 332 -11.26 -13.56 4.29
N ALA A 333 -10.81 -14.82 4.41
CA ALA A 333 -11.39 -15.97 3.73
C ALA A 333 -12.91 -16.10 3.90
N SER A 334 -13.44 -15.80 5.09
CA SER A 334 -14.89 -15.82 5.36
C SER A 334 -15.69 -14.91 4.41
N GLN A 335 -15.19 -13.72 4.11
CA GLN A 335 -15.82 -12.77 3.20
C GLN A 335 -15.64 -13.17 1.73
N VAL A 336 -14.44 -13.62 1.35
CA VAL A 336 -14.13 -14.12 -0.01
C VAL A 336 -15.01 -15.32 -0.34
N CYS A 337 -15.09 -16.30 0.55
CA CYS A 337 -15.80 -17.56 0.31
C CYS A 337 -17.31 -17.45 0.42
N CYS A 338 -17.86 -16.60 1.31
CA CYS A 338 -19.30 -16.33 1.30
C CYS A 338 -19.77 -15.56 0.06
N GLN A 339 -18.92 -14.75 -0.60
CA GLN A 339 -19.31 -13.96 -1.79
C GLN A 339 -20.57 -13.10 -1.56
N CYS A 340 -20.81 -12.65 -0.31
CA CYS A 340 -22.14 -12.20 0.13
C CYS A 340 -22.64 -10.96 -0.62
N TYR A 341 -21.73 -10.06 -0.99
CA TYR A 341 -22.07 -8.87 -1.76
C TYR A 341 -22.47 -9.16 -3.21
N GLY A 342 -22.19 -10.36 -3.74
CA GLY A 342 -22.85 -10.92 -4.91
C GLY A 342 -24.23 -11.49 -4.56
N TYR A 343 -24.30 -12.51 -3.69
CA TYR A 343 -25.54 -13.25 -3.41
C TYR A 343 -26.68 -12.41 -2.80
N ARG A 344 -26.39 -11.31 -2.08
CA ARG A 344 -27.42 -10.43 -1.49
C ARG A 344 -28.47 -9.97 -2.51
N TRP A 345 -28.07 -9.64 -3.75
CA TRP A 345 -29.01 -9.10 -4.75
C TRP A 345 -30.03 -10.13 -5.25
N LYS A 346 -29.78 -11.42 -5.03
CA LYS A 346 -30.66 -12.54 -5.39
C LYS A 346 -31.70 -12.87 -4.30
N TYR A 347 -31.33 -12.72 -3.03
CA TYR A 347 -32.15 -13.15 -1.89
C TYR A 347 -32.70 -11.99 -1.05
N THR A 348 -32.06 -10.83 -1.06
CA THR A 348 -32.41 -9.67 -0.23
C THR A 348 -32.43 -8.36 -1.03
N GLN A 349 -33.59 -8.03 -1.60
CA GLN A 349 -34.14 -6.66 -1.60
C GLN A 349 -35.59 -6.60 -2.06
N ALA A 350 -36.51 -6.41 -1.11
CA ALA A 350 -37.65 -5.54 -1.38
C ALA A 350 -37.18 -4.07 -1.40
N PRO A 351 -37.78 -3.15 -2.17
CA PRO A 351 -37.31 -1.74 -2.32
C PRO A 351 -37.32 -0.84 -1.07
N GLY A 352 -37.40 -1.42 0.14
CA GLY A 352 -37.33 -0.73 1.42
C GLY A 352 -36.62 -1.51 2.52
N ASP A 353 -35.98 -2.65 2.23
CA ASP A 353 -35.07 -3.25 3.23
C ASP A 353 -33.78 -2.43 3.30
N THR A 354 -33.43 -2.03 4.51
CA THR A 354 -32.28 -1.18 4.82
C THR A 354 -31.22 -1.88 5.66
N LYS A 355 -31.44 -3.14 6.03
CA LYS A 355 -30.46 -3.97 6.74
C LYS A 355 -29.40 -4.46 5.76
N ASP A 356 -28.18 -4.60 6.25
CA ASP A 356 -27.12 -5.29 5.52
C ASP A 356 -27.07 -6.75 6.00
N PRO A 357 -27.36 -7.74 5.14
CA PRO A 357 -27.26 -9.14 5.53
C PRO A 357 -25.81 -9.57 5.79
N CYS A 358 -24.84 -8.98 5.08
CA CYS A 358 -23.45 -9.45 5.07
C CYS A 358 -22.73 -9.24 6.41
N LYS A 359 -23.24 -8.35 7.28
CA LYS A 359 -22.70 -8.12 8.64
C LYS A 359 -22.84 -9.31 9.58
N ASN A 360 -23.83 -10.17 9.37
CA ASN A 360 -24.12 -11.32 10.23
C ASN A 360 -24.28 -12.62 9.42
N THR A 361 -23.83 -12.61 8.16
CA THR A 361 -23.90 -13.77 7.26
C THR A 361 -22.91 -14.83 7.70
N VAL A 362 -23.36 -16.08 7.75
CA VAL A 362 -22.55 -17.24 8.14
C VAL A 362 -22.64 -18.37 7.10
N ARG A 363 -21.66 -19.28 7.16
CA ARG A 363 -21.60 -20.53 6.39
C ARG A 363 -22.96 -21.26 6.39
N GLY A 364 -23.56 -21.39 5.22
CA GLY A 364 -24.84 -22.07 5.00
C GLY A 364 -26.08 -21.15 4.91
N ASP A 365 -25.94 -19.85 5.18
CA ASP A 365 -26.96 -18.87 4.80
C ASP A 365 -27.10 -18.81 3.27
N GLN A 366 -28.30 -18.54 2.74
CA GLN A 366 -28.49 -18.39 1.29
C GLN A 366 -27.64 -17.25 0.68
N VAL A 367 -27.25 -16.27 1.49
CA VAL A 367 -26.36 -15.17 1.12
C VAL A 367 -24.87 -15.50 1.29
N CYS A 368 -24.51 -16.71 1.75
CA CYS A 368 -23.14 -17.22 1.80
C CYS A 368 -22.98 -18.40 0.82
N ALA A 369 -22.23 -18.23 -0.27
CA ALA A 369 -22.06 -19.25 -1.32
C ALA A 369 -23.39 -19.81 -1.88
N GLY A 370 -24.48 -19.01 -1.86
CA GLY A 370 -25.82 -19.48 -2.26
C GLY A 370 -26.49 -20.45 -1.28
N GLY A 371 -25.88 -20.70 -0.12
CA GLY A 371 -26.19 -21.80 0.79
C GLY A 371 -25.34 -23.06 0.56
N ASP A 372 -24.42 -23.06 -0.42
CA ASP A 372 -23.53 -24.19 -0.69
C ASP A 372 -22.40 -24.26 0.35
N VAL A 373 -22.59 -25.18 1.29
CA VAL A 373 -21.65 -25.49 2.37
C VAL A 373 -20.36 -26.13 1.84
N GLU A 374 -20.41 -26.94 0.78
CA GLU A 374 -19.21 -27.60 0.24
C GLU A 374 -18.34 -26.61 -0.53
N MET A 375 -18.96 -25.72 -1.32
CA MET A 375 -18.25 -24.62 -1.98
C MET A 375 -17.59 -23.67 -0.97
N TYR A 376 -18.29 -23.32 0.12
CA TYR A 376 -17.71 -22.51 1.18
C TYR A 376 -16.50 -23.20 1.84
N ASP A 377 -16.66 -24.44 2.30
CA ASP A 377 -15.61 -25.18 3.01
C ASP A 377 -14.38 -25.41 2.12
N LYS A 378 -14.57 -25.70 0.84
CA LYS A 378 -13.47 -25.90 -0.12
C LYS A 378 -12.74 -24.62 -0.46
N CYS A 379 -13.44 -23.48 -0.50
CA CYS A 379 -12.82 -22.17 -0.63
C CYS A 379 -11.95 -21.83 0.60
N MET A 380 -12.47 -22.06 1.81
CA MET A 380 -11.71 -21.87 3.05
C MET A 380 -10.46 -22.75 3.08
N GLU A 381 -10.58 -24.05 2.82
CA GLU A 381 -9.46 -25.00 2.75
C GLU A 381 -8.38 -24.56 1.73
N ARG A 382 -8.78 -23.92 0.63
CA ARG A 382 -7.85 -23.40 -0.38
C ARG A 382 -7.07 -22.19 0.15
N ILE A 383 -7.71 -21.21 0.78
CA ILE A 383 -7.04 -20.03 1.32
C ILE A 383 -6.17 -20.40 2.53
N ASP A 384 -6.64 -21.29 3.41
CA ASP A 384 -5.86 -21.85 4.52
C ASP A 384 -4.58 -22.54 4.01
N SER A 385 -4.63 -23.20 2.84
CA SER A 385 -3.46 -23.82 2.21
C SER A 385 -2.38 -22.79 1.82
N TRP A 386 -2.78 -21.60 1.36
CA TRP A 386 -1.87 -20.51 0.98
C TRP A 386 -1.21 -19.86 2.19
N ALA A 387 -1.98 -19.57 3.24
CA ALA A 387 -1.46 -19.03 4.48
C ALA A 387 -0.57 -20.04 5.23
N LYS A 388 -0.89 -21.35 5.14
CA LYS A 388 0.00 -22.41 5.62
C LYS A 388 1.32 -22.47 4.85
N ALA A 389 1.28 -22.45 3.52
CA ALA A 389 2.49 -22.42 2.69
C ALA A 389 3.36 -21.19 3.02
N SER A 390 2.71 -20.04 3.26
CA SER A 390 3.36 -18.80 3.69
C SER A 390 4.02 -18.90 5.05
N PHE A 391 3.37 -19.51 6.03
CA PHE A 391 3.97 -19.74 7.36
C PHE A 391 5.13 -20.73 7.31
N ASP A 392 4.98 -21.87 6.62
CA ASP A 392 6.02 -22.89 6.50
C ASP A 392 7.25 -22.35 5.77
N GLY A 393 7.04 -21.62 4.66
CA GLY A 393 8.08 -20.95 3.88
C GLY A 393 8.81 -19.87 4.67
N ALA A 394 8.05 -18.98 5.34
CA ALA A 394 8.62 -17.94 6.18
C ALA A 394 9.46 -18.51 7.33
N THR A 395 8.99 -19.56 8.00
CA THR A 395 9.74 -20.26 9.05
C THR A 395 11.07 -20.79 8.52
N LYS A 396 11.04 -21.51 7.40
CA LYS A 396 12.23 -22.09 6.74
C LYS A 396 13.27 -21.02 6.41
N ASP A 397 12.86 -19.93 5.75
CA ASP A 397 13.80 -18.93 5.27
C ASP A 397 14.25 -17.97 6.38
N LEU A 398 13.44 -17.73 7.43
CA LEU A 398 13.85 -17.02 8.65
C LEU A 398 14.87 -17.81 9.49
N MET A 399 14.79 -19.15 9.51
CA MET A 399 15.82 -20.01 10.10
C MET A 399 17.16 -19.93 9.34
N ALA A 400 17.12 -19.73 8.02
CA ALA A 400 18.30 -19.58 7.17
C ALA A 400 18.77 -18.11 6.98
N SER A 401 18.05 -17.14 7.55
CA SER A 401 18.27 -15.71 7.29
C SER A 401 19.51 -15.18 8.02
N THR A 402 20.46 -14.68 7.22
CA THR A 402 21.66 -13.94 7.65
C THR A 402 21.58 -12.45 7.30
N ALA A 403 20.40 -11.94 6.92
CA ALA A 403 20.21 -10.55 6.56
C ALA A 403 20.34 -9.61 7.78
N ASP A 404 20.72 -8.36 7.52
CA ASP A 404 20.83 -7.32 8.55
C ASP A 404 19.45 -6.94 9.10
N PHE A 405 18.44 -6.90 8.23
CA PHE A 405 17.05 -6.67 8.61
C PHE A 405 16.14 -7.74 7.99
N LYS A 406 15.06 -8.05 8.69
CA LYS A 406 14.03 -9.02 8.28
C LYS A 406 12.68 -8.36 8.41
N ILE A 407 11.93 -8.24 7.32
CA ILE A 407 10.61 -7.60 7.31
C ILE A 407 9.57 -8.50 6.64
N ILE A 408 8.34 -8.42 7.11
CA ILE A 408 7.18 -9.09 6.54
C ILE A 408 6.38 -8.07 5.72
N ASN A 409 6.04 -8.46 4.50
CA ASN A 409 5.13 -7.76 3.61
C ASN A 409 3.87 -8.63 3.44
N THR A 410 2.70 -8.11 3.84
CA THR A 410 1.44 -8.86 3.79
C THR A 410 0.24 -7.92 3.71
N HIS A 411 -0.99 -8.44 3.78
CA HIS A 411 -2.21 -7.62 3.77
C HIS A 411 -2.82 -7.41 5.16
N TYR A 412 -2.85 -8.42 6.05
CA TYR A 412 -3.52 -8.32 7.35
C TYR A 412 -2.57 -8.07 8.53
N SER A 413 -3.05 -7.29 9.52
CA SER A 413 -2.43 -7.24 10.86
C SER A 413 -2.95 -8.37 11.76
N PRO A 414 -2.08 -9.10 12.49
CA PRO A 414 -2.48 -10.19 13.38
C PRO A 414 -3.46 -9.76 14.49
N HIS A 415 -3.23 -8.63 15.15
CA HIS A 415 -4.03 -8.22 16.33
C HIS A 415 -5.29 -7.42 16.03
N PHE A 416 -5.52 -7.05 14.78
CA PHE A 416 -6.76 -6.40 14.35
C PHE A 416 -7.71 -7.34 13.59
N HIS A 417 -7.21 -8.41 12.95
CA HIS A 417 -8.01 -9.20 12.00
C HIS A 417 -7.96 -10.72 12.17
N MET A 418 -7.04 -11.26 12.98
CA MET A 418 -6.92 -12.70 13.21
C MET A 418 -7.51 -13.10 14.56
N ASP A 419 -8.01 -14.33 14.66
CA ASP A 419 -8.35 -14.94 15.96
C ASP A 419 -7.10 -15.18 16.82
N PRO A 420 -7.23 -15.39 18.15
CA PRO A 420 -6.07 -15.50 19.04
C PRO A 420 -5.09 -16.64 18.68
N PRO A 421 -5.53 -17.85 18.25
CA PRO A 421 -4.63 -18.86 17.67
C PRO A 421 -3.80 -18.37 16.48
N HIS A 422 -4.42 -17.78 15.45
CA HIS A 422 -3.70 -17.28 14.27
C HIS A 422 -2.78 -16.09 14.62
N MET A 423 -3.24 -15.18 15.49
CA MET A 423 -2.43 -14.07 16.00
C MET A 423 -1.17 -14.57 16.73
N GLN A 424 -1.32 -15.52 17.67
CA GLN A 424 -0.19 -16.05 18.46
C GLN A 424 0.82 -16.81 17.58
N LYS A 425 0.35 -17.56 16.58
CA LYS A 425 1.19 -18.25 15.58
C LYS A 425 2.18 -17.28 14.89
N TRP A 426 1.71 -16.12 14.43
CA TRP A 426 2.56 -15.11 13.79
C TRP A 426 3.42 -14.31 14.78
N TYR A 427 2.93 -14.08 16.00
CA TYR A 427 3.73 -13.51 17.09
C TYR A 427 4.93 -14.38 17.47
N ASP A 428 4.72 -15.69 17.66
CA ASP A 428 5.79 -16.61 18.03
C ASP A 428 6.84 -16.72 16.91
N LEU A 429 6.44 -16.64 15.64
CA LEU A 429 7.36 -16.54 14.51
C LEU A 429 8.21 -15.26 14.55
N THR A 430 7.57 -14.09 14.62
CA THR A 430 8.27 -12.78 14.60
C THR A 430 9.24 -12.64 15.78
N LYS A 431 8.81 -13.08 16.96
CA LYS A 431 9.61 -13.16 18.20
C LYS A 431 10.79 -14.11 18.11
N THR A 432 10.56 -15.34 17.63
CA THR A 432 11.61 -16.39 17.58
C THR A 432 12.73 -16.01 16.60
N HIS A 433 12.39 -15.36 15.49
CA HIS A 433 13.36 -15.06 14.42
C HIS A 433 13.88 -13.62 14.40
N GLN A 434 13.43 -12.77 15.32
CA GLN A 434 13.75 -11.33 15.39
C GLN A 434 13.39 -10.62 14.07
N VAL A 435 12.10 -10.65 13.73
CA VAL A 435 11.55 -9.85 12.62
C VAL A 435 11.42 -8.40 13.08
N HIS A 436 11.93 -7.46 12.28
CA HIS A 436 12.05 -6.06 12.65
C HIS A 436 10.75 -5.29 12.41
N GLY A 437 10.08 -5.57 11.29
CA GLY A 437 8.85 -4.90 10.88
C GLY A 437 7.87 -5.85 10.20
N TRP A 438 6.61 -5.76 10.58
CA TRP A 438 5.44 -6.31 9.87
C TRP A 438 4.74 -5.14 9.20
N PHE A 439 4.58 -5.18 7.88
CA PHE A 439 3.93 -4.12 7.10
C PHE A 439 2.68 -4.68 6.43
N ASN A 440 1.54 -4.04 6.67
CA ASN A 440 0.23 -4.52 6.21
C ASN A 440 -0.71 -3.38 5.78
N GLY A 441 -1.75 -3.75 5.04
CA GLY A 441 -2.83 -2.87 4.57
C GLY A 441 -4.15 -3.14 5.29
N HIS A 442 -5.20 -3.31 4.51
CA HIS A 442 -6.55 -3.78 4.84
C HIS A 442 -7.43 -2.82 5.66
N THR A 443 -6.95 -2.32 6.80
CA THR A 443 -7.63 -1.20 7.47
C THR A 443 -7.15 0.08 6.81
N HIS A 444 -8.07 0.90 6.30
CA HIS A 444 -7.76 1.96 5.34
C HIS A 444 -7.13 3.24 5.94
N GLY A 445 -6.15 3.09 6.83
CA GLY A 445 -5.44 4.16 7.53
C GLY A 445 -4.06 3.71 8.02
N PHE A 446 -3.46 4.50 8.92
CA PHE A 446 -2.10 4.23 9.41
C PHE A 446 -2.03 4.17 10.93
N ASN A 447 -1.29 3.19 11.45
CA ASN A 447 -0.84 3.14 12.83
C ASN A 447 0.56 2.51 12.91
N HIS A 448 1.12 2.55 14.11
CA HIS A 448 2.38 1.90 14.45
C HIS A 448 2.27 1.33 15.86
N ASP A 449 2.34 0.00 15.96
CA ASP A 449 2.33 -0.75 17.21
C ASP A 449 3.70 -1.43 17.44
N VAL A 450 4.06 -1.66 18.71
CA VAL A 450 5.33 -2.30 19.10
C VAL A 450 5.08 -3.45 20.07
N ALA A 451 5.69 -4.60 19.80
CA ALA A 451 5.59 -5.77 20.65
C ALA A 451 6.54 -5.74 21.86
N LYS A 452 6.22 -6.51 22.90
CA LYS A 452 7.10 -6.79 24.05
C LYS A 452 8.46 -7.42 23.68
N TRP A 453 8.62 -7.90 22.44
CA TRP A 453 9.88 -8.42 21.88
C TRP A 453 10.47 -7.52 20.78
N ASN A 454 10.03 -6.27 20.71
CA ASN A 454 10.54 -5.22 19.83
C ASN A 454 10.37 -5.46 18.31
N THR A 455 9.51 -6.39 17.87
CA THR A 455 8.95 -6.33 16.50
C THR A 455 7.98 -5.15 16.40
N HIS A 456 8.11 -4.39 15.32
CA HIS A 456 7.22 -3.28 14.98
C HIS A 456 6.14 -3.75 13.99
N PHE A 457 4.92 -3.25 14.15
CA PHE A 457 3.79 -3.50 13.25
C PHE A 457 3.32 -2.16 12.68
N PHE A 458 3.26 -2.05 11.36
CA PHE A 458 2.95 -0.83 10.62
C PHE A 458 1.78 -1.07 9.67
N GLN A 459 0.64 -0.48 9.99
CA GLN A 459 -0.52 -0.46 9.11
C GLN A 459 -0.42 0.73 8.15
N ASN A 460 -0.75 0.48 6.88
CA ASN A 460 -0.37 1.36 5.76
C ASN A 460 -1.40 1.31 4.62
N GLY A 461 -2.69 1.24 4.97
CA GLY A 461 -3.79 0.92 4.05
C GLY A 461 -4.50 2.11 3.40
N ALA A 462 -3.89 3.29 3.31
CA ALA A 462 -4.52 4.43 2.63
C ALA A 462 -3.77 4.87 1.38
N GLY A 463 -3.43 3.90 0.52
CA GLY A 463 -2.89 4.14 -0.82
C GLY A 463 -3.87 4.77 -1.81
N GLY A 464 -5.16 4.85 -1.46
CA GLY A 464 -6.20 5.58 -2.19
C GLY A 464 -6.97 4.75 -3.22
N GLY A 465 -6.85 3.42 -3.19
CA GLY A 465 -7.68 2.49 -3.99
C GLY A 465 -9.16 2.56 -3.59
N ILE A 466 -9.40 2.81 -2.31
CA ILE A 466 -10.67 3.03 -1.63
C ILE A 466 -10.60 4.33 -0.80
N PHE A 467 -11.71 4.77 -0.19
CA PHE A 467 -11.70 5.92 0.72
C PHE A 467 -10.93 5.59 2.02
N SER A 468 -10.18 6.55 2.56
CA SER A 468 -9.42 6.32 3.80
C SER A 468 -10.19 6.63 5.08
N GLU A 469 -9.79 5.95 6.15
CA GLU A 469 -10.48 5.82 7.42
C GLU A 469 -9.58 6.16 8.62
N SER A 470 -10.18 6.22 9.80
CA SER A 470 -9.46 6.41 11.06
C SER A 470 -8.93 5.06 11.54
N ALA A 471 -7.61 4.90 11.59
CA ALA A 471 -7.02 3.72 12.21
C ALA A 471 -7.31 3.67 13.73
N THR A 472 -7.19 2.48 14.33
CA THR A 472 -7.52 2.22 15.73
C THR A 472 -6.28 1.88 16.57
N THR A 473 -6.43 1.98 17.90
CA THR A 473 -5.45 1.52 18.89
C THR A 473 -5.72 0.08 19.30
N VAL A 474 -4.66 -0.69 19.60
CA VAL A 474 -4.76 -2.03 20.19
C VAL A 474 -5.45 -1.96 21.56
N ALA A 475 -6.66 -2.51 21.65
CA ALA A 475 -7.48 -2.48 22.87
C ALA A 475 -7.44 -3.77 23.70
N ASN A 476 -7.33 -4.93 23.04
CA ASN A 476 -7.62 -6.24 23.63
C ASN A 476 -6.41 -7.19 23.72
N ASN A 477 -5.20 -6.64 23.85
CA ASN A 477 -3.96 -7.42 23.84
C ASN A 477 -2.92 -6.80 24.78
N ASP A 478 -2.21 -7.61 25.56
CA ASP A 478 -1.14 -7.15 26.46
C ASP A 478 0.26 -7.31 25.86
N GLN A 479 0.40 -8.01 24.72
CA GLN A 479 1.68 -8.35 24.09
C GLN A 479 2.22 -7.26 23.14
N VAL A 480 1.32 -6.47 22.57
CA VAL A 480 1.58 -5.39 21.61
C VAL A 480 0.90 -4.11 22.09
N LYS A 481 1.57 -2.97 21.93
CA LYS A 481 1.08 -1.66 22.35
C LYS A 481 1.18 -0.66 21.19
N THR A 482 0.11 0.08 20.95
CA THR A 482 0.13 1.21 20.01
C THR A 482 1.06 2.33 20.48
N THR A 483 1.92 2.76 19.56
CA THR A 483 2.85 3.89 19.72
C THR A 483 2.34 5.13 18.98
N TRP A 484 1.71 4.95 17.82
CA TRP A 484 1.09 6.04 17.06
C TRP A 484 -0.13 5.56 16.25
N VAL A 485 -1.05 6.48 16.00
CA VAL A 485 -2.20 6.34 15.08
C VAL A 485 -2.31 7.65 14.30
N ALA A 486 -2.60 7.58 13.00
CA ALA A 486 -2.82 8.77 12.18
C ALA A 486 -3.98 9.63 12.72
N SER A 487 -3.76 10.94 12.82
CA SER A 487 -4.79 11.89 13.22
C SER A 487 -5.77 12.13 12.05
N GLY A 488 -7.01 11.70 12.22
CA GLY A 488 -8.07 11.84 11.21
C GLY A 488 -7.98 10.75 10.14
N GLN A 489 -8.22 11.13 8.88
CA GLN A 489 -8.36 10.20 7.75
C GLN A 489 -7.49 10.64 6.56
N PRO A 490 -6.15 10.65 6.68
CA PRO A 490 -5.26 11.01 5.58
C PRO A 490 -5.16 9.89 4.52
N TYR A 491 -4.59 10.21 3.36
CA TYR A 491 -4.00 9.20 2.46
C TYR A 491 -2.48 9.26 2.56
N GLY A 492 -1.75 8.32 1.96
CA GLY A 492 -0.30 8.33 2.00
C GLY A 492 0.34 6.97 1.81
N PHE A 493 1.57 6.86 2.30
CA PHE A 493 2.42 5.67 2.22
C PHE A 493 3.55 5.79 3.26
N LEU A 494 4.42 4.78 3.35
CA LEU A 494 5.62 4.80 4.19
C LEU A 494 6.90 4.92 3.36
N GLU A 495 7.81 5.79 3.80
CA GLU A 495 9.22 5.76 3.42
C GLU A 495 9.99 4.84 4.38
N LEU A 496 10.76 3.90 3.82
CA LEU A 496 11.68 3.03 4.55
C LEU A 496 13.12 3.39 4.18
N SER A 497 14.02 3.51 5.16
CA SER A 497 15.46 3.74 4.95
C SER A 497 16.28 2.88 5.90
N PHE A 498 17.21 2.09 5.35
CA PHE A 498 18.05 1.17 6.10
C PHE A 498 19.49 1.67 6.12
N THR A 499 20.07 1.80 7.30
CA THR A 499 21.49 2.09 7.54
C THR A 499 22.22 0.81 7.96
N LYS A 500 23.47 0.90 8.43
CA LYS A 500 24.18 -0.27 8.98
C LYS A 500 23.69 -0.69 10.37
N SER A 501 22.92 0.17 11.04
CA SER A 501 22.49 0.00 12.44
C SER A 501 20.98 0.17 12.66
N TRP A 502 20.25 0.81 11.74
CA TRP A 502 18.85 1.20 11.93
C TRP A 502 18.00 1.00 10.68
N MET A 503 16.75 0.56 10.87
CA MET A 503 15.66 0.71 9.91
C MET A 503 14.80 1.89 10.35
N LYS A 504 14.83 2.98 9.58
CA LYS A 504 13.92 4.11 9.72
C LYS A 504 12.64 3.85 8.94
N VAL A 505 11.49 4.08 9.57
CA VAL A 505 10.17 4.10 8.93
C VAL A 505 9.55 5.47 9.16
N GLN A 506 9.01 6.10 8.11
CA GLN A 506 8.42 7.44 8.20
C GLN A 506 7.14 7.54 7.35
N PHE A 507 6.06 8.01 7.97
CA PHE A 507 4.78 8.29 7.29
C PHE A 507 4.89 9.51 6.37
N VAL A 508 4.32 9.40 5.16
CA VAL A 508 4.36 10.45 4.13
C VAL A 508 2.97 10.73 3.58
N SER A 509 2.64 12.02 3.46
CA SER A 509 1.34 12.50 2.96
C SER A 509 1.44 13.93 2.39
N PHE A 510 0.29 14.55 2.10
CA PHE A 510 0.18 15.90 1.54
C PHE A 510 0.67 16.97 2.52
N ASP A 511 1.38 17.98 2.02
CA ASP A 511 1.61 19.21 2.77
C ASP A 511 0.44 20.20 2.65
N LYS A 512 0.54 21.31 3.37
CA LYS A 512 -0.49 22.36 3.46
C LYS A 512 -0.56 23.28 2.22
N THR A 513 0.10 22.92 1.12
CA THR A 513 0.07 23.68 -0.14
C THR A 513 -0.74 22.98 -1.24
N TRP A 514 -1.28 21.78 -0.95
CA TRP A 514 -2.29 21.14 -1.79
C TRP A 514 -3.65 21.82 -1.63
N ASP A 515 -4.30 22.13 -2.76
CA ASP A 515 -5.66 22.67 -2.82
C ASP A 515 -6.48 21.86 -3.83
N PHE A 516 -7.23 20.88 -3.31
CA PHE A 516 -7.94 19.85 -4.05
C PHE A 516 -9.28 20.33 -4.61
N LYS A 517 -9.57 20.03 -5.89
CA LYS A 517 -10.78 20.48 -6.60
C LYS A 517 -11.78 19.37 -6.96
N GLY A 518 -11.57 18.14 -6.49
CA GLY A 518 -12.52 17.05 -6.68
C GLY A 518 -12.48 16.43 -8.07
N PHE A 519 -13.49 16.70 -8.89
CA PHE A 519 -13.72 15.92 -10.10
C PHE A 519 -12.68 16.19 -11.20
N ASP A 520 -12.36 17.45 -11.50
CA ASP A 520 -11.27 17.73 -12.44
C ASP A 520 -9.90 17.66 -11.75
N PHE A 521 -9.09 16.73 -12.23
CA PHE A 521 -7.71 16.55 -11.79
C PHE A 521 -6.81 17.75 -12.16
N GLY A 522 -7.09 18.45 -13.25
CA GLY A 522 -6.30 19.58 -13.74
C GLY A 522 -6.45 20.85 -12.90
N ASP A 523 -7.60 21.03 -12.23
CA ASP A 523 -7.87 22.21 -11.41
C ASP A 523 -7.20 22.17 -10.02
N THR A 524 -6.76 20.98 -9.56
CA THR A 524 -6.13 20.81 -8.25
C THR A 524 -4.73 21.42 -8.23
N THR A 525 -4.50 22.36 -7.30
CA THR A 525 -3.16 22.91 -7.11
C THR A 525 -2.29 21.90 -6.37
N LYS A 526 -1.29 21.40 -7.08
CA LYS A 526 -0.35 20.38 -6.61
C LYS A 526 0.64 20.98 -5.60
N GLY A 527 0.51 20.57 -4.34
CA GLY A 527 1.46 20.93 -3.28
C GLY A 527 2.70 20.04 -3.24
N GLY A 528 3.43 20.09 -2.12
CA GLY A 528 4.62 19.28 -1.86
C GLY A 528 4.36 18.07 -0.94
N VAL A 529 5.41 17.59 -0.29
CA VAL A 529 5.40 16.37 0.53
C VAL A 529 5.60 16.70 2.00
N ALA A 530 4.62 16.34 2.83
CA ALA A 530 4.78 16.33 4.28
C ALA A 530 5.22 14.95 4.78
N ARG A 531 6.00 14.95 5.86
CA ARG A 531 6.41 13.74 6.59
C ARG A 531 5.86 13.83 8.01
N GLY A 532 5.23 12.75 8.47
CA GLY A 532 4.56 12.66 9.77
C GLY A 532 5.35 11.83 10.78
N HIS A 533 4.66 10.90 11.42
CA HIS A 533 5.25 9.96 12.38
C HIS A 533 6.49 9.26 11.82
N CYS A 534 7.50 9.10 12.67
CA CYS A 534 8.82 8.63 12.26
C CYS A 534 9.50 7.85 13.39
N TRP A 535 9.96 6.64 13.09
CA TRP A 535 10.60 5.76 14.07
C TRP A 535 11.86 5.09 13.52
N PHE A 536 12.82 4.84 14.41
CA PHE A 536 14.04 4.08 14.12
C PHE A 536 14.03 2.76 14.88
N VAL A 537 13.93 1.66 14.15
CA VAL A 537 14.04 0.27 14.64
C VAL A 537 15.51 -0.16 14.62
N PRO A 538 16.09 -0.66 15.71
CA PRO A 538 17.49 -1.08 15.75
C PRO A 538 17.69 -2.39 14.97
N LYS A 539 18.88 -2.57 14.39
CA LYS A 539 19.31 -3.83 13.77
C LYS A 539 19.38 -5.02 14.74
N VAL A 540 19.54 -4.74 16.03
CA VAL A 540 19.46 -5.75 17.09
C VAL A 540 18.25 -5.36 17.94
N LEU A 541 17.26 -6.25 18.04
CA LEU A 541 15.97 -5.97 18.68
C LEU A 541 16.04 -6.05 20.22
N ASP A 542 17.06 -5.42 20.82
CA ASP A 542 17.26 -5.33 22.27
C ASP A 542 16.42 -4.21 22.93
N SER A 543 15.87 -3.32 22.11
CA SER A 543 15.14 -2.12 22.52
C SER A 543 14.00 -1.82 21.53
N PRO A 544 12.91 -1.14 21.95
CA PRO A 544 11.75 -0.83 21.11
C PRO A 544 12.00 0.30 20.09
N GLY A 545 13.27 0.54 19.73
CA GLY A 545 13.68 1.68 18.93
C GLY A 545 13.46 3.04 19.58
N VAL A 546 13.57 4.09 18.77
CA VAL A 546 13.41 5.49 19.20
C VAL A 546 12.62 6.29 18.17
N GLU A 547 11.85 7.27 18.66
CA GLU A 547 11.17 8.24 17.80
C GLU A 547 12.18 9.21 17.15
N CYS A 548 11.92 9.62 15.91
CA CYS A 548 12.73 10.65 15.28
C CYS A 548 12.46 12.03 15.91
N LYS A 549 13.51 12.83 16.12
CA LYS A 549 13.50 14.27 16.43
C LYS A 549 12.70 15.09 15.41
N SER A 550 12.43 14.52 14.22
CA SER A 550 11.62 15.09 13.13
C SER A 550 10.20 14.49 12.99
N SER A 551 9.77 13.65 13.94
CA SER A 551 8.44 13.02 13.94
C SER A 551 7.31 14.04 14.16
N VAL A 552 6.23 13.92 13.40
CA VAL A 552 5.01 14.74 13.56
C VAL A 552 3.78 13.83 13.67
N ASN A 553 3.35 13.58 14.91
CA ASN A 553 2.28 12.63 15.24
C ASN A 553 0.85 13.19 15.10
N GLY A 554 0.71 14.51 14.97
CA GLY A 554 -0.57 15.19 14.81
C GLY A 554 -1.14 15.12 13.39
N VAL A 555 -2.00 16.07 13.05
CA VAL A 555 -2.63 16.15 11.71
C VAL A 555 -1.57 16.46 10.65
N VAL A 556 -1.36 15.48 9.76
CA VAL A 556 -0.51 15.56 8.56
C VAL A 556 -1.32 14.99 7.40
N GLY A 557 -1.43 15.73 6.30
CA GLY A 557 -2.08 15.23 5.08
C GLY A 557 -3.60 15.05 5.12
N MET A 558 -4.29 15.55 6.15
CA MET A 558 -5.71 15.88 5.97
C MET A 558 -5.83 17.09 5.03
N PRO A 559 -6.70 17.05 4.01
CA PRO A 559 -7.16 18.26 3.33
C PRO A 559 -7.95 19.13 4.31
N THR A 560 -7.87 20.44 4.11
CA THR A 560 -8.60 21.48 4.85
C THR A 560 -9.75 22.03 4.03
#